data_AF-Q3SWC4-F1
#
_entry.id   AF-Q3SWC4-F1
#
_cell.length_a   1.000
_cell.length_b   1.000
_cell.length_c   1.000
_cell.angle_alpha   90.00
_cell.angle_beta   90.00
_cell.angle_gamma   90.00
#
_symmetry.space_group_name_H-M   'P 1'
#
loop_
_entity.id
_entity.type
_entity.pdbx_description
1 polymer ?
#
loop_
_entity_poly.entity_id
_entity_poly.type
_entity_poly.pdbx_seq_one_letter_code
_entity_poly.pdbx_strand_id
1 'polypeptide(L)'
;MGNGGRADALRRAAPGGPPRPPGFDGIPASSNDNWLDDPEPGPAIELDCLRHILAPALLRAAEARGREVATGADQALIRSGVIGEEAYLQALSFQTGLAIETFAEVSRSDCPLPDRYLSSAAQHGLLPLRSRGKLVWIVAPRGFTARRLCRMVAAYPSLCDRILLASRRNLHQFLLRQEAGDVLGRSAAKALHRRFPALSAAPAADDGAHRGLRTMRRLAQTALLSAMMTLTPAIVATDIWSSALALWFLAFIGLRLTASLMPPRPVRRPPRLPDHGLPVYTVIAALYREASSVASLLQAIEALDYPREKLDVIIVIELDDLETRAALARLGPMPHVQVLLAPAEGPRTKPKALNCALPFARGGFTAVFDAEDRPEPGQLRAALDAFRTQGADIACVQASLCIENQSDSWLSRMFAAEYAGQFDVFLPGLASFGVPLPLGGSSNHFRGIR
;
A
#
# COMPACT_ATOMS: atom_id res chain seq x y z
N MET A 1 -6.84 33.45 50.09
CA MET A 1 -7.74 34.39 49.39
C MET A 1 -6.97 34.93 48.20
N GLY A 2 -7.34 34.78 46.93
CA GLY A 2 -8.44 34.13 46.23
C GLY A 2 -8.25 34.45 44.74
N ASN A 3 -8.51 33.46 43.88
CA ASN A 3 -8.73 33.49 42.43
C ASN A 3 -7.60 33.98 41.50
N GLY A 4 -7.18 33.27 40.45
CA GLY A 4 -7.79 32.10 39.78
C GLY A 4 -8.27 32.44 38.36
N GLY A 5 -7.52 31.97 37.36
CA GLY A 5 -8.02 31.44 36.10
C GLY A 5 -8.63 32.40 35.07
N ARG A 6 -7.90 32.66 33.98
CA ARG A 6 -8.45 32.89 32.62
C ARG A 6 -7.36 32.93 31.54
N ALA A 7 -6.73 31.78 31.27
CA ALA A 7 -5.96 31.58 30.04
C ALA A 7 -5.99 30.13 29.51
N ASP A 8 -6.68 29.20 30.19
CA ASP A 8 -6.57 27.76 29.92
C ASP A 8 -7.87 27.10 29.43
N ALA A 9 -8.77 27.90 28.84
CA ALA A 9 -10.12 27.45 28.47
C ALA A 9 -10.42 27.63 26.98
N LEU A 10 -9.60 27.07 26.08
CA LEU A 10 -9.97 26.89 24.66
C LEU A 10 -9.35 25.63 24.00
N ARG A 11 -8.78 24.70 24.78
CA ARG A 11 -8.42 23.35 24.34
C ARG A 11 -9.29 22.31 25.05
N ARG A 12 -10.51 22.07 24.55
CA ARG A 12 -11.25 20.81 24.74
C ARG A 12 -12.49 20.78 23.85
N ALA A 13 -12.72 19.60 23.29
CA ALA A 13 -13.90 19.12 22.55
C ALA A 13 -13.78 19.06 21.02
N ALA A 14 -12.86 18.22 20.52
CA ALA A 14 -13.17 17.42 19.33
C ALA A 14 -14.19 16.34 19.76
N PRO A 15 -15.32 16.14 19.07
CA PRO A 15 -16.28 15.11 19.43
C PRO A 15 -15.62 13.74 19.21
N GLY A 16 -15.62 12.94 20.28
CA GLY A 16 -15.08 11.59 20.29
C GLY A 16 -15.68 10.76 19.15
N GLY A 17 -14.79 10.08 18.41
CA GLY A 17 -15.21 8.99 17.53
C GLY A 17 -15.97 7.92 18.33
N PRO A 18 -16.74 7.06 17.65
CA PRO A 18 -17.59 6.08 18.31
C PRO A 18 -16.77 5.24 19.31
N PRO A 19 -17.34 4.92 20.49
CA PRO A 19 -16.65 4.13 21.50
C PRO A 19 -16.25 2.78 20.90
N ARG A 20 -14.97 2.44 21.00
CA ARG A 20 -14.51 1.08 20.69
C ARG A 20 -15.27 0.11 21.60
N PRO A 21 -15.81 -1.01 21.08
CA PRO A 21 -16.56 -1.94 21.89
C PRO A 21 -15.66 -2.49 23.02
N PRO A 22 -16.19 -2.61 24.26
CA PRO A 22 -15.42 -3.12 25.39
C PRO A 22 -15.11 -4.60 25.16
N GLY A 23 -13.83 -4.94 25.15
CA GLY A 23 -13.32 -6.30 24.87
C GLY A 23 -12.08 -6.37 23.99
N PHE A 24 -11.55 -5.24 23.51
CA PHE A 24 -10.34 -5.17 22.67
C PHE A 24 -9.13 -4.52 23.33
N ASP A 25 -9.14 -4.37 24.66
CA ASP A 25 -7.96 -3.93 25.41
C ASP A 25 -7.17 -5.18 25.85
N GLY A 26 -6.15 -5.53 25.07
CA GLY A 26 -5.24 -6.62 25.43
C GLY A 26 -4.65 -7.45 24.28
N ILE A 27 -5.04 -7.22 23.03
CA ILE A 27 -4.30 -7.79 21.89
C ILE A 27 -3.16 -6.83 21.58
N PRO A 28 -1.87 -7.19 21.75
CA PRO A 28 -0.78 -6.35 21.28
C PRO A 28 -1.05 -6.06 19.81
N ALA A 29 -1.05 -4.77 19.43
CA ALA A 29 -1.17 -4.36 18.04
C ALA A 29 -0.23 -5.27 17.24
N SER A 30 -0.77 -6.16 16.39
CA SER A 30 0.05 -7.21 15.83
C SER A 30 1.25 -6.55 15.14
N SER A 31 2.41 -6.79 15.72
CA SER A 31 3.68 -6.38 15.18
C SER A 31 3.82 -7.22 13.91
N ASN A 32 3.40 -6.67 12.78
CA ASN A 32 4.05 -7.03 11.54
C ASN A 32 5.55 -6.77 11.74
N ASP A 33 6.40 -7.58 11.12
CA ASP A 33 7.86 -7.58 11.29
C ASP A 33 8.56 -6.24 10.86
N ASN A 34 7.78 -5.16 10.72
CA ASN A 34 8.16 -3.85 10.22
C ASN A 34 8.84 -2.96 11.26
N TRP A 35 8.60 -3.22 12.54
CA TRP A 35 9.24 -2.52 13.66
C TRP A 35 9.46 -3.49 14.81
N LEU A 36 10.17 -4.59 14.55
CA LEU A 36 10.61 -5.44 15.66
C LEU A 36 11.68 -4.66 16.42
N ASP A 37 11.29 -4.13 17.59
CA ASP A 37 12.21 -3.51 18.55
C ASP A 37 13.26 -4.51 19.08
N ASP A 38 13.04 -5.82 18.87
CA ASP A 38 14.02 -6.89 19.13
C ASP A 38 14.12 -7.87 17.95
N PRO A 39 15.29 -7.99 17.28
CA PRO A 39 15.51 -9.03 16.29
C PRO A 39 15.35 -10.41 16.93
N GLU A 40 14.70 -11.34 16.24
CA GLU A 40 14.43 -12.69 16.75
C GLU A 40 15.74 -13.37 17.24
N PRO A 41 15.94 -13.54 18.56
CA PRO A 41 17.25 -13.87 19.13
C PRO A 41 17.64 -15.31 18.83
N GLY A 42 18.93 -15.61 18.76
CA GLY A 42 19.47 -16.98 18.62
C GLY A 42 20.03 -17.32 17.23
N PRO A 43 20.59 -18.54 17.07
CA PRO A 43 21.26 -18.95 15.84
C PRO A 43 20.29 -19.07 14.66
N ALA A 44 20.82 -18.90 13.44
CA ALA A 44 20.07 -19.04 12.19
C ALA A 44 19.80 -20.51 11.83
N ILE A 45 19.05 -21.21 12.68
CA ILE A 45 18.67 -22.62 12.50
C ILE A 45 17.85 -22.85 11.22
N GLU A 46 17.23 -21.80 10.67
CA GLU A 46 16.53 -21.84 9.38
C GLU A 46 17.46 -22.09 8.18
N LEU A 47 18.78 -22.02 8.37
CA LEU A 47 19.80 -22.35 7.37
C LEU A 47 20.30 -23.80 7.46
N ASP A 48 19.95 -24.54 8.52
CA ASP A 48 20.49 -25.87 8.75
C ASP A 48 20.13 -26.84 7.62
N CYS A 49 18.95 -26.69 7.01
CA CYS A 49 18.49 -27.46 5.86
C CYS A 49 19.37 -27.30 4.61
N LEU A 50 20.17 -26.23 4.56
CA LEU A 50 21.03 -25.90 3.43
C LEU A 50 22.49 -26.29 3.65
N ARG A 51 22.87 -26.82 4.83
CA ARG A 51 24.28 -27.15 5.14
C ARG A 51 24.91 -28.17 4.20
N HIS A 52 24.10 -29.02 3.59
CA HIS A 52 24.55 -30.01 2.61
C HIS A 52 24.44 -29.53 1.15
N ILE A 53 23.88 -28.34 0.92
CA ILE A 53 23.60 -27.78 -0.40
C ILE A 53 24.51 -26.58 -0.68
N LEU A 54 24.70 -25.70 0.30
CA LEU A 54 25.45 -24.46 0.18
C LEU A 54 26.75 -24.49 1.00
N ALA A 55 27.76 -23.79 0.50
CA ALA A 55 29.04 -23.67 1.18
C ALA A 55 28.89 -22.98 2.56
N PRO A 56 29.61 -23.42 3.61
CA PRO A 56 29.53 -22.80 4.94
C PRO A 56 29.82 -21.30 4.96
N ALA A 57 30.67 -20.81 4.05
CA ALA A 57 30.95 -19.38 3.91
C ALA A 57 29.72 -18.58 3.47
N LEU A 58 28.92 -19.11 2.54
CA LEU A 58 27.68 -18.48 2.09
C LEU A 58 26.64 -18.42 3.20
N LEU A 59 26.50 -19.50 3.98
CA LEU A 59 25.57 -19.54 5.11
C LEU A 59 25.96 -18.51 6.20
N ARG A 60 27.25 -18.40 6.53
CA ARG A 60 27.74 -17.35 7.45
C ARG A 60 27.52 -15.94 6.92
N ALA A 61 27.71 -15.72 5.62
CA ALA A 61 27.46 -14.43 4.99
C ALA A 61 25.97 -14.06 5.03
N ALA A 62 25.08 -15.02 4.73
CA ALA A 62 23.63 -14.83 4.82
C ALA A 62 23.18 -14.54 6.25
N GLU A 63 23.74 -15.25 7.24
CA GLU A 63 23.47 -15.00 8.65
C GLU A 63 23.93 -13.60 9.09
N ALA A 64 25.13 -13.17 8.67
CA ALA A 64 25.62 -11.83 8.94
C ALA A 64 24.73 -10.75 8.29
N ARG A 65 24.34 -10.95 7.02
CA ARG A 65 23.44 -10.05 6.30
C ARG A 65 22.05 -9.97 6.93
N GLY A 66 21.50 -11.11 7.34
CA GLY A 66 20.22 -11.17 8.06
C GLY A 66 20.25 -10.35 9.36
N ARG A 67 21.36 -10.38 10.11
CA ARG A 67 21.55 -9.50 11.29
C ARG A 67 21.69 -8.03 10.92
N GLU A 68 22.49 -7.69 9.91
CA GLU A 68 22.73 -6.32 9.46
C GLU A 68 21.43 -5.62 9.03
N VAL A 69 20.51 -6.37 8.43
CA VAL A 69 19.22 -5.86 7.93
C VAL A 69 18.08 -6.23 8.88
N ALA A 70 18.29 -6.95 9.97
CA ALA A 70 17.22 -7.43 10.87
C ALA A 70 16.10 -8.22 10.13
N THR A 71 16.48 -9.22 9.35
CA THR A 71 15.58 -10.18 8.68
C THR A 71 16.08 -11.62 8.85
N GLY A 72 15.26 -12.62 8.52
CA GLY A 72 15.68 -14.02 8.50
C GLY A 72 16.84 -14.25 7.53
N ALA A 73 17.76 -15.14 7.89
CA ALA A 73 18.94 -15.40 7.07
C ALA A 73 18.57 -16.15 5.77
N ASP A 74 17.48 -16.93 5.81
CA ASP A 74 16.83 -17.51 4.63
C ASP A 74 16.40 -16.42 3.63
N GLN A 75 15.82 -15.32 4.13
CA GLN A 75 15.38 -14.22 3.28
C GLN A 75 16.58 -13.53 2.61
N ALA A 76 17.73 -13.42 3.28
CA ALA A 76 18.95 -12.89 2.65
C ALA A 76 19.40 -13.75 1.45
N LEU A 77 19.33 -15.08 1.56
CA LEU A 77 19.64 -15.99 0.45
C LEU A 77 18.62 -15.92 -0.68
N ILE A 78 17.33 -15.90 -0.34
CA ILE A 78 16.24 -15.86 -1.33
C ILE A 78 16.27 -14.54 -2.09
N ARG A 79 16.42 -13.41 -1.39
CA ARG A 79 16.35 -12.06 -1.97
C ARG A 79 17.59 -11.70 -2.78
N SER A 80 18.74 -12.28 -2.46
CA SER A 80 19.96 -12.15 -3.27
C SER A 80 19.97 -13.06 -4.51
N GLY A 81 18.97 -13.96 -4.65
CA GLY A 81 18.89 -14.89 -5.78
C GLY A 81 19.84 -16.09 -5.67
N VAL A 82 20.49 -16.31 -4.52
CA VAL A 82 21.36 -17.48 -4.29
C VAL A 82 20.55 -18.78 -4.31
N ILE A 83 19.30 -18.74 -3.85
CA ILE A 83 18.36 -19.87 -3.90
C ILE A 83 16.94 -19.35 -4.18
N GLY A 84 16.16 -20.09 -4.98
CA GLY A 84 14.74 -19.79 -5.17
C GLY A 84 13.91 -20.13 -3.93
N GLU A 85 12.78 -19.44 -3.73
CA GLU A 85 11.88 -19.68 -2.60
C GLU A 85 11.38 -21.14 -2.57
N GLU A 86 10.95 -21.69 -3.70
CA GLU A 86 10.48 -23.07 -3.79
C GLU A 86 11.56 -24.10 -3.45
N ALA A 87 12.80 -23.88 -3.91
CA ALA A 87 13.93 -24.76 -3.60
C ALA A 87 14.30 -24.70 -2.11
N TYR A 88 14.26 -23.49 -1.52
CA TYR A 88 14.44 -23.32 -0.08
C TYR A 88 13.35 -24.07 0.72
N LEU A 89 12.09 -23.92 0.34
CA LEU A 89 10.97 -24.58 1.03
C LEU A 89 11.05 -26.11 0.94
N GLN A 90 11.53 -26.66 -0.18
CA GLN A 90 11.79 -28.09 -0.30
C GLN A 90 12.87 -28.57 0.68
N ALA A 91 13.98 -27.84 0.79
CA ALA A 91 15.03 -28.18 1.77
C ALA A 91 14.51 -28.05 3.21
N LEU A 92 13.76 -26.98 3.51
CA LEU A 92 13.16 -26.75 4.82
C LEU A 92 12.15 -27.87 5.18
N SER A 93 11.33 -28.29 4.22
CA SER A 93 10.38 -29.40 4.37
C SER A 93 11.10 -30.70 4.70
N PHE A 94 12.19 -31.02 4.00
CA PHE A 94 12.98 -32.23 4.26
C PHE A 94 13.55 -32.26 5.68
N GLN A 95 14.02 -31.13 6.20
CA GLN A 95 14.57 -31.06 7.56
C GLN A 95 13.49 -31.10 8.64
N THR A 96 12.38 -30.37 8.44
CA THR A 96 11.36 -30.15 9.46
C THR A 96 10.24 -31.18 9.45
N GLY A 97 10.08 -31.93 8.35
CA GLY A 97 8.95 -32.82 8.13
C GLY A 97 7.64 -32.10 7.78
N LEU A 98 7.64 -30.76 7.67
CA LEU A 98 6.45 -29.99 7.28
C LEU A 98 6.13 -30.24 5.79
N ALA A 99 4.89 -30.62 5.49
CA ALA A 99 4.45 -30.83 4.12
C ALA A 99 4.33 -29.50 3.34
N ILE A 100 4.44 -29.57 2.01
CA ILE A 100 4.28 -28.41 1.13
C ILE A 100 2.93 -28.48 0.41
N GLU A 101 2.19 -27.38 0.43
CA GLU A 101 0.94 -27.19 -0.32
C GLU A 101 1.19 -26.38 -1.60
N THR A 102 0.69 -26.89 -2.74
CA THR A 102 0.80 -26.26 -4.06
C THR A 102 -0.51 -25.66 -4.54
N PHE A 103 -1.61 -25.93 -3.84
CA PHE A 103 -2.98 -25.53 -4.12
C PHE A 103 -3.55 -26.10 -5.43
N ALA A 104 -2.97 -27.18 -5.96
CA ALA A 104 -3.44 -27.81 -7.19
C ALA A 104 -4.85 -28.40 -7.03
N GLU A 105 -5.14 -29.04 -5.89
CA GLU A 105 -6.41 -29.74 -5.63
C GLU A 105 -7.29 -29.04 -4.58
N VAL A 106 -6.76 -27.99 -3.94
CA VAL A 106 -7.52 -27.19 -2.97
C VAL A 106 -8.55 -26.36 -3.71
N SER A 107 -9.70 -26.08 -3.11
CA SER A 107 -10.73 -25.17 -3.62
C SER A 107 -11.02 -24.04 -2.63
N ARG A 108 -11.83 -23.04 -3.02
CA ARG A 108 -12.22 -21.95 -2.12
C ARG A 108 -13.05 -22.46 -0.94
N SER A 109 -13.90 -23.47 -1.14
CA SER A 109 -14.78 -24.02 -0.10
C SER A 109 -14.01 -24.76 1.01
N ASP A 110 -12.80 -25.23 0.73
CA ASP A 110 -11.90 -25.82 1.73
C ASP A 110 -11.36 -24.79 2.71
N CYS A 111 -11.36 -23.51 2.35
CA CYS A 111 -10.95 -22.44 3.26
C CYS A 111 -12.13 -22.01 4.15
N PRO A 112 -12.11 -22.28 5.47
CA PRO A 112 -13.19 -21.89 6.37
C PRO A 112 -13.23 -20.39 6.65
N LEU A 113 -12.25 -19.63 6.16
CA LEU A 113 -12.15 -18.19 6.40
C LEU A 113 -13.25 -17.45 5.63
N PRO A 114 -14.02 -16.56 6.28
CA PRO A 114 -14.96 -15.69 5.58
C PRO A 114 -14.27 -14.78 4.55
N ASP A 115 -14.96 -14.50 3.45
CA ASP A 115 -14.48 -13.66 2.33
C ASP A 115 -13.83 -12.34 2.75
N ARG A 116 -14.43 -11.66 3.75
CA ARG A 116 -13.93 -10.38 4.27
C ARG A 116 -12.54 -10.44 4.93
N TYR A 117 -12.06 -11.64 5.26
CA TYR A 117 -10.76 -11.84 5.90
C TYR A 117 -9.72 -12.45 4.95
N LEU A 118 -10.07 -12.76 3.70
CA LEU A 118 -9.10 -13.27 2.71
C LEU A 118 -7.96 -12.28 2.45
N SER A 119 -8.24 -10.98 2.49
CA SER A 119 -7.19 -9.95 2.40
C SER A 119 -6.21 -10.05 3.58
N SER A 120 -6.69 -10.34 4.78
CA SER A 120 -5.84 -10.54 5.96
C SER A 120 -4.98 -11.80 5.82
N ALA A 121 -5.51 -12.86 5.21
CA ALA A 121 -4.72 -14.06 4.91
C ALA A 121 -3.54 -13.77 3.97
N ALA A 122 -3.76 -12.98 2.92
CA ALA A 122 -2.69 -12.48 2.05
C ALA A 122 -1.68 -11.62 2.83
N GLN A 123 -2.19 -10.66 3.62
CA GLN A 123 -1.36 -9.73 4.39
C GLN A 123 -0.51 -10.43 5.43
N HIS A 124 -0.94 -11.57 5.96
CA HIS A 124 -0.20 -12.31 6.99
C HIS A 124 0.58 -13.51 6.47
N GLY A 125 0.34 -13.94 5.23
CA GLY A 125 0.92 -15.18 4.70
C GLY A 125 0.40 -16.42 5.42
N LEU A 126 -0.83 -16.36 5.94
CA LEU A 126 -1.45 -17.42 6.75
C LEU A 126 -2.84 -17.72 6.21
N LEU A 127 -3.10 -18.99 5.88
CA LEU A 127 -4.40 -19.40 5.38
C LEU A 127 -4.85 -20.69 6.08
N PRO A 128 -5.98 -20.69 6.81
CA PRO A 128 -6.56 -21.91 7.31
C PRO A 128 -7.21 -22.68 6.16
N LEU A 129 -7.04 -24.01 6.12
CA LEU A 129 -7.70 -24.92 5.20
C LEU A 129 -8.28 -26.12 5.96
N ARG A 130 -9.37 -26.68 5.45
CA ARG A 130 -9.89 -27.97 5.86
C ARG A 130 -9.36 -29.02 4.89
N SER A 131 -8.49 -29.90 5.38
CA SER A 131 -7.97 -31.03 4.60
C SER A 131 -8.32 -32.33 5.30
N ARG A 132 -8.98 -33.26 4.60
CA ARG A 132 -9.42 -34.57 5.12
C ARG A 132 -10.15 -34.48 6.47
N GLY A 133 -11.03 -33.48 6.62
CA GLY A 133 -11.80 -33.25 7.85
C GLY A 133 -11.04 -32.59 9.01
N LYS A 134 -9.75 -32.27 8.86
CA LYS A 134 -8.93 -31.58 9.86
C LYS A 134 -8.64 -30.15 9.44
N LEU A 135 -8.52 -29.25 10.43
CA LEU A 135 -8.07 -27.88 10.21
C LEU A 135 -6.54 -27.86 10.17
N VAL A 136 -5.99 -27.36 9.07
CA VAL A 136 -4.55 -27.16 8.85
C VAL A 136 -4.28 -25.69 8.54
N TRP A 137 -3.06 -25.24 8.83
CA TRP A 137 -2.59 -23.88 8.57
C TRP A 137 -1.54 -23.89 7.48
N ILE A 138 -1.82 -23.19 6.39
CA ILE A 138 -0.82 -22.90 5.37
C ILE A 138 -0.04 -21.67 5.82
N VAL A 139 1.28 -21.78 5.80
CA VAL A 139 2.22 -20.72 6.16
C VAL A 139 3.12 -20.43 4.97
N ALA A 140 3.10 -19.17 4.51
CA ALA A 140 4.08 -18.64 3.58
C ALA A 140 5.17 -17.89 4.38
N PRO A 141 6.38 -18.46 4.55
CA PRO A 141 7.40 -17.87 5.40
C PRO A 141 7.87 -16.49 4.89
N ARG A 142 8.10 -15.59 5.84
CA ARG A 142 8.59 -14.22 5.62
C ARG A 142 9.35 -13.74 6.85
N GLY A 143 10.21 -12.74 6.71
CA GLY A 143 10.95 -12.19 7.86
C GLY A 143 11.66 -13.30 8.63
N PHE A 144 11.27 -13.52 9.90
CA PHE A 144 11.81 -14.58 10.76
C PHE A 144 10.94 -15.85 10.85
N THR A 145 9.88 -15.97 10.04
CA THR A 145 8.92 -17.08 10.15
C THR A 145 9.57 -18.45 9.99
N ALA A 146 10.52 -18.64 9.07
CA ALA A 146 11.19 -19.92 8.90
C ALA A 146 11.95 -20.35 10.16
N ARG A 147 12.66 -19.41 10.80
CA ARG A 147 13.33 -19.61 12.09
C ARG A 147 12.35 -20.02 13.18
N ARG A 148 11.23 -19.30 13.29
CA ARG A 148 10.17 -19.58 14.26
C ARG A 148 9.55 -20.97 14.03
N LEU A 149 9.34 -21.36 12.77
CA LEU A 149 8.85 -22.69 12.41
C LEU A 149 9.82 -23.79 12.83
N CYS A 150 11.13 -23.65 12.56
CA CYS A 150 12.13 -24.63 13.01
C CYS A 150 12.11 -24.84 14.53
N ARG A 151 12.00 -23.75 15.32
CA ARG A 151 11.89 -23.85 16.79
C ARG A 151 10.61 -24.52 17.22
N MET A 152 9.49 -24.13 16.62
CA MET A 152 8.18 -24.68 16.94
C MET A 152 8.13 -26.18 16.63
N VAL A 153 8.69 -26.64 15.50
CA VAL A 153 8.77 -28.06 15.15
C VAL A 153 9.61 -28.83 16.18
N ALA A 154 10.75 -28.26 16.60
CA ALA A 154 11.60 -28.89 17.62
C ALA A 154 10.92 -28.97 19.00
N ALA A 155 10.17 -27.94 19.38
CA ALA A 155 9.49 -27.87 20.68
C ALA A 155 8.16 -28.64 20.72
N TYR A 156 7.42 -28.67 19.61
CA TYR A 156 6.09 -29.23 19.49
C TYR A 156 5.93 -30.09 18.23
N PRO A 157 6.57 -31.27 18.15
CA PRO A 157 6.50 -32.14 16.97
C PRO A 157 5.07 -32.52 16.57
N SER A 158 4.13 -32.59 17.52
CA SER A 158 2.72 -32.91 17.28
C SER A 158 1.97 -31.86 16.44
N LEU A 159 2.53 -30.65 16.26
CA LEU A 159 1.93 -29.60 15.43
C LEU A 159 2.30 -29.72 13.96
N CYS A 160 3.29 -30.54 13.59
CA CYS A 160 3.74 -30.69 12.20
C CYS A 160 2.61 -31.14 11.27
N ASP A 161 1.74 -32.05 11.74
CA ASP A 161 0.57 -32.55 10.99
C ASP A 161 -0.50 -31.48 10.73
N ARG A 162 -0.39 -30.30 11.37
CA ARG A 162 -1.36 -29.20 11.25
C ARG A 162 -0.81 -28.00 10.49
N ILE A 163 0.43 -28.05 10.03
CA ILE A 163 1.09 -26.92 9.38
C ILE A 163 1.65 -27.38 8.05
N LEU A 164 1.31 -26.67 6.98
CA LEU A 164 1.92 -26.85 5.67
C LEU A 164 2.60 -25.57 5.22
N LEU A 165 3.71 -25.74 4.50
CA LEU A 165 4.44 -24.67 3.88
C LEU A 165 3.85 -24.37 2.49
N ALA A 166 3.82 -23.11 2.10
CA ALA A 166 3.57 -22.74 0.71
C ALA A 166 4.51 -21.58 0.31
N SER A 167 4.90 -21.51 -0.96
CA SER A 167 5.58 -20.32 -1.45
C SER A 167 4.61 -19.14 -1.46
N ARG A 168 5.14 -17.93 -1.28
CA ARG A 168 4.37 -16.69 -1.42
C ARG A 168 3.64 -16.65 -2.75
N ARG A 169 4.33 -17.05 -3.83
CA ARG A 169 3.76 -17.12 -5.18
C ARG A 169 2.55 -18.04 -5.24
N ASN A 170 2.64 -19.26 -4.72
CA ASN A 170 1.54 -20.23 -4.76
C ASN A 170 0.33 -19.75 -3.93
N LEU A 171 0.57 -19.24 -2.71
CA LEU A 171 -0.50 -18.69 -1.88
C LEU A 171 -1.21 -17.52 -2.57
N HIS A 172 -0.45 -16.60 -3.16
CA HIS A 172 -1.03 -15.44 -3.83
C HIS A 172 -1.78 -15.82 -5.12
N GLN A 173 -1.26 -16.78 -5.89
CA GLN A 173 -1.99 -17.34 -7.04
C GLN A 173 -3.29 -18.01 -6.62
N PHE A 174 -3.30 -18.74 -5.50
CA PHE A 174 -4.53 -19.31 -4.93
C PHE A 174 -5.55 -18.23 -4.56
N LEU A 175 -5.10 -17.12 -3.96
CA LEU A 175 -6.00 -16.04 -3.54
C LEU A 175 -6.53 -15.21 -4.71
N LEU A 176 -5.83 -15.20 -5.85
CA LEU A 176 -6.22 -14.43 -7.04
C LEU A 176 -6.97 -15.22 -8.10
N ARG A 177 -7.07 -16.55 -7.97
CA ARG A 177 -7.80 -17.38 -8.94
C ARG A 177 -9.29 -17.42 -8.63
N GLN A 178 -10.10 -17.50 -9.70
CA GLN A 178 -11.56 -17.73 -9.70
C GLN A 178 -12.29 -17.06 -8.52
N GLU A 179 -12.99 -17.84 -7.70
CA GLU A 179 -13.89 -17.35 -6.65
C GLU A 179 -13.20 -16.44 -5.61
N ALA A 180 -11.96 -16.76 -5.21
CA ALA A 180 -11.20 -15.94 -4.26
C ALA A 180 -10.79 -14.61 -4.90
N GLY A 181 -10.37 -14.66 -6.17
CA GLY A 181 -10.03 -13.48 -6.96
C GLY A 181 -11.21 -12.55 -7.15
N ASP A 182 -12.39 -13.09 -7.45
CA ASP A 182 -13.63 -12.32 -7.63
C ASP A 182 -14.03 -11.59 -6.33
N VAL A 183 -13.87 -12.25 -5.18
CA VAL A 183 -14.12 -11.65 -3.87
C VAL A 183 -13.17 -10.47 -3.63
N LEU A 184 -11.87 -10.65 -3.88
CA LEU A 184 -10.88 -9.59 -3.75
C LEU A 184 -11.13 -8.45 -4.73
N GLY A 185 -11.47 -8.75 -5.99
CA GLY A 185 -11.80 -7.76 -7.02
C GLY A 185 -13.02 -6.92 -6.66
N ARG A 186 -14.10 -7.56 -6.20
CA ARG A 186 -15.29 -6.84 -5.69
C ARG A 186 -14.99 -5.99 -4.47
N SER A 187 -14.14 -6.49 -3.57
CA SER A 187 -13.68 -5.72 -2.41
C SER A 187 -12.89 -4.49 -2.88
N ALA A 188 -11.93 -4.67 -3.78
CA ALA A 188 -11.10 -3.59 -4.31
C ALA A 188 -11.92 -2.49 -5.01
N ALA A 189 -12.99 -2.86 -5.72
CA ALA A 189 -13.87 -1.93 -6.40
C ALA A 189 -14.90 -1.25 -5.47
N LYS A 190 -15.44 -1.95 -4.46
CA LYS A 190 -16.64 -1.52 -3.72
C LYS A 190 -16.43 -1.30 -2.22
N ALA A 191 -15.28 -1.65 -1.65
CA ALA A 191 -15.06 -1.58 -0.20
C ALA A 191 -15.18 -0.14 0.35
N LEU A 192 -14.66 0.86 -0.38
CA LEU A 192 -14.77 2.26 0.04
C LEU A 192 -16.24 2.68 0.15
N HIS A 193 -17.04 2.42 -0.88
CA HIS A 193 -18.47 2.73 -0.87
C HIS A 193 -19.23 1.99 0.25
N ARG A 194 -18.89 0.72 0.49
CA ARG A 194 -19.55 -0.09 1.53
C ARG A 194 -19.19 0.35 2.95
N ARG A 195 -17.92 0.67 3.19
CA ARG A 195 -17.41 0.98 4.54
C ARG A 195 -17.55 2.46 4.90
N PHE A 196 -17.37 3.34 3.92
CA PHE A 196 -17.46 4.79 4.08
C PHE A 196 -18.29 5.41 2.95
N PRO A 197 -19.63 5.19 2.93
CA PRO A 197 -20.48 5.73 1.88
C PRO A 197 -20.37 7.24 1.70
N ALA A 198 -20.21 7.98 2.81
CA ALA A 198 -20.06 9.44 2.79
C ALA A 198 -18.74 9.93 2.17
N LEU A 199 -17.72 9.07 2.07
CA LEU A 199 -16.43 9.35 1.45
C LEU A 199 -16.33 8.78 0.04
N SER A 200 -17.44 8.26 -0.50
CA SER A 200 -17.49 7.66 -1.82
C SER A 200 -18.29 8.56 -2.76
N ALA A 201 -17.71 8.85 -3.93
CA ALA A 201 -18.42 9.51 -5.03
C ALA A 201 -19.31 8.53 -5.82
N ALA A 202 -19.41 7.26 -5.39
CA ALA A 202 -20.28 6.30 -6.07
C ALA A 202 -21.75 6.74 -5.97
N PRO A 203 -22.55 6.53 -7.03
CA PRO A 203 -23.98 6.78 -6.96
C PRO A 203 -24.58 6.03 -5.77
N ALA A 204 -25.32 6.72 -4.92
CA ALA A 204 -26.02 6.06 -3.82
C ALA A 204 -26.96 4.99 -4.41
N ALA A 205 -26.87 3.76 -3.92
CA ALA A 205 -27.87 2.73 -4.23
C ALA A 205 -29.21 3.26 -3.74
N ASP A 206 -30.09 3.58 -4.68
CA ASP A 206 -31.30 4.32 -4.38
C ASP A 206 -32.37 3.33 -3.88
N ASP A 207 -32.54 3.24 -2.56
CA ASP A 207 -33.60 2.46 -1.93
C ASP A 207 -34.94 2.87 -2.56
N GLY A 208 -35.58 1.91 -3.25
CA GLY A 208 -36.74 2.17 -4.13
C GLY A 208 -37.91 2.88 -3.45
N ALA A 209 -38.01 2.80 -2.12
CA ALA A 209 -39.07 3.39 -1.32
C ALA A 209 -39.08 4.93 -1.31
N HIS A 210 -37.93 5.59 -1.50
CA HIS A 210 -37.85 7.06 -1.46
C HIS A 210 -37.37 7.70 -2.76
N ARG A 211 -37.17 6.88 -3.81
CA ARG A 211 -36.70 7.32 -5.12
C ARG A 211 -37.62 8.41 -5.68
N GLY A 212 -38.90 8.11 -5.82
CA GLY A 212 -39.90 9.04 -6.39
C GLY A 212 -39.97 10.37 -5.63
N LEU A 213 -39.94 10.34 -4.30
CA LEU A 213 -39.97 11.56 -3.49
C LEU A 213 -38.68 12.38 -3.61
N ARG A 214 -37.51 11.73 -3.71
CA ARG A 214 -36.22 12.41 -3.90
C ARG A 214 -36.08 12.99 -5.30
N THR A 215 -36.47 12.27 -6.35
CA THR A 215 -36.49 12.81 -7.72
C THR A 215 -37.49 13.94 -7.83
N MET A 216 -38.70 13.81 -7.27
CA MET A 216 -39.70 14.88 -7.26
C MET A 216 -39.22 16.11 -6.49
N ARG A 217 -38.54 15.92 -5.34
CA ARG A 217 -37.91 17.02 -4.59
C ARG A 217 -36.79 17.68 -5.39
N ARG A 218 -35.91 16.91 -6.04
CA ARG A 218 -34.83 17.46 -6.88
C ARG A 218 -35.39 18.21 -8.09
N LEU A 219 -36.41 17.66 -8.75
CA LEU A 219 -37.11 18.30 -9.86
C LEU A 219 -37.80 19.60 -9.42
N ALA A 220 -38.46 19.60 -8.26
CA ALA A 220 -39.06 20.80 -7.68
C ALA A 220 -37.99 21.83 -7.31
N GLN A 221 -36.84 21.42 -6.75
CA GLN A 221 -35.70 22.30 -6.45
C GLN A 221 -35.08 22.88 -7.72
N THR A 222 -34.86 22.07 -8.76
CA THR A 222 -34.33 22.55 -10.04
C THR A 222 -35.33 23.44 -10.76
N ALA A 223 -36.63 23.12 -10.72
CA ALA A 223 -37.68 23.96 -11.29
C ALA A 223 -37.79 25.30 -10.55
N LEU A 224 -37.67 25.30 -9.22
CA LEU A 224 -37.66 26.51 -8.41
C LEU A 224 -36.41 27.36 -8.71
N LEU A 225 -35.22 26.75 -8.76
CA LEU A 225 -33.98 27.45 -9.12
C LEU A 225 -34.06 28.02 -10.53
N SER A 226 -34.52 27.24 -11.52
CA SER A 226 -34.72 27.72 -12.89
C SER A 226 -35.77 28.82 -12.97
N ALA A 227 -36.89 28.71 -12.26
CA ALA A 227 -37.93 29.73 -12.20
C ALA A 227 -37.40 31.03 -11.58
N MET A 228 -36.66 30.93 -10.47
CA MET A 228 -35.97 32.07 -9.86
C MET A 228 -34.99 32.71 -10.83
N MET A 229 -34.23 31.92 -11.60
CA MET A 229 -33.32 32.44 -12.63
C MET A 229 -34.04 33.11 -13.81
N THR A 230 -35.24 32.64 -14.19
CA THR A 230 -36.06 33.29 -15.24
C THR A 230 -36.82 34.52 -14.77
N LEU A 231 -37.11 34.63 -13.46
CA LEU A 231 -37.88 35.73 -12.86
C LEU A 231 -37.00 36.91 -12.42
N THR A 232 -35.71 36.68 -12.16
CA THR A 232 -34.72 37.77 -12.08
C THR A 232 -34.44 38.32 -13.48
N PRO A 233 -34.41 39.66 -13.69
CA PRO A 233 -33.97 40.23 -14.95
C PRO A 233 -32.63 39.62 -15.35
N ALA A 234 -32.53 39.06 -16.55
CA ALA A 234 -31.39 38.25 -16.99
C ALA A 234 -30.04 38.96 -16.79
N ILE A 235 -30.04 40.29 -16.86
CA ILE A 235 -28.88 41.16 -16.61
C ILE A 235 -28.43 41.07 -15.13
N VAL A 236 -29.35 41.27 -14.18
CA VAL A 236 -29.04 41.23 -12.73
C VAL A 236 -28.58 39.85 -12.29
N ALA A 237 -29.22 38.77 -12.81
CA ALA A 237 -28.78 37.41 -12.52
C ALA A 237 -27.37 37.12 -13.06
N THR A 238 -27.09 37.57 -14.29
CA THR A 238 -25.77 37.39 -14.93
C THR A 238 -24.68 38.15 -14.18
N ASP A 239 -24.96 39.37 -13.73
CA ASP A 239 -24.01 40.19 -12.96
C ASP A 239 -23.72 39.58 -11.59
N ILE A 240 -24.75 39.06 -10.90
CA ILE A 240 -24.57 38.37 -9.61
C ILE A 240 -23.72 37.12 -9.78
N TRP A 241 -24.00 36.27 -10.76
CA TRP A 241 -23.22 35.05 -11.00
C TRP A 241 -21.80 35.34 -11.46
N SER A 242 -21.62 36.31 -12.36
CA SER A 242 -20.30 36.74 -12.81
C SER A 242 -19.48 37.30 -11.65
N SER A 243 -20.09 38.10 -10.78
CA SER A 243 -19.44 38.61 -9.58
C SER A 243 -19.10 37.50 -8.60
N ALA A 244 -20.00 36.54 -8.37
CA ALA A 244 -19.75 35.40 -7.50
C ALA A 244 -18.60 34.52 -8.02
N LEU A 245 -18.57 34.21 -9.32
CA LEU A 245 -17.50 33.46 -9.97
C LEU A 245 -16.17 34.24 -9.95
N ALA A 246 -16.21 35.56 -10.17
CA ALA A 246 -15.04 36.42 -10.08
C ALA A 246 -14.47 36.46 -8.66
N LEU A 247 -15.33 36.57 -7.63
CA LEU A 247 -14.92 36.50 -6.23
C LEU A 247 -14.34 35.12 -5.87
N TRP A 248 -14.94 34.04 -6.35
CA TRP A 248 -14.41 32.68 -6.18
C TRP A 248 -13.04 32.52 -6.84
N PHE A 249 -12.90 33.00 -8.07
CA PHE A 249 -11.64 32.98 -8.80
C PHE A 249 -10.57 33.82 -8.09
N LEU A 250 -10.91 35.02 -7.63
CA LEU A 250 -10.02 35.89 -6.88
C LEU A 250 -9.61 35.27 -5.54
N ALA A 251 -10.52 34.61 -4.84
CA ALA A 251 -10.22 33.88 -3.61
C ALA A 251 -9.24 32.73 -3.87
N PHE A 252 -9.42 31.99 -4.96
CA PHE A 252 -8.51 30.92 -5.35
C PHE A 252 -7.12 31.45 -5.75
N ILE A 253 -7.06 32.56 -6.51
CA ILE A 253 -5.79 33.24 -6.81
C ILE A 253 -5.12 33.73 -5.52
N GLY A 254 -5.88 34.35 -4.63
CA GLY A 254 -5.40 34.80 -3.33
C GLY A 254 -4.78 33.66 -2.52
N LEU A 255 -5.45 32.50 -2.47
CA LEU A 255 -4.92 31.28 -1.86
C LEU A 255 -3.62 30.82 -2.53
N ARG A 256 -3.56 30.78 -3.87
CA ARG A 256 -2.34 30.38 -4.60
C ARG A 256 -1.18 31.33 -4.34
N LEU A 257 -1.42 32.64 -4.38
CA LEU A 257 -0.39 33.65 -4.12
C LEU A 257 0.09 33.58 -2.68
N THR A 258 -0.82 33.55 -1.70
CA THR A 258 -0.45 33.45 -0.28
C THR A 258 0.33 32.18 0.02
N ALA A 259 -0.09 31.03 -0.50
CA ALA A 259 0.67 29.79 -0.37
C ALA A 259 2.05 29.88 -1.04
N SER A 260 2.13 30.47 -2.25
CA SER A 260 3.40 30.59 -2.98
C SER A 260 4.40 31.56 -2.33
N LEU A 261 3.90 32.52 -1.55
CA LEU A 261 4.72 33.48 -0.80
C LEU A 261 5.08 32.98 0.60
N MET A 262 4.51 31.85 1.05
CA MET A 262 4.90 31.26 2.33
C MET A 262 6.32 30.70 2.23
N PRO A 263 7.21 31.03 3.19
CA PRO A 263 8.55 30.46 3.18
C PRO A 263 8.45 28.94 3.37
N PRO A 264 9.24 28.15 2.62
CA PRO A 264 9.26 26.71 2.81
C PRO A 264 9.65 26.40 4.25
N ARG A 265 8.91 25.47 4.87
CA ARG A 265 9.26 25.00 6.21
C ARG A 265 10.65 24.34 6.13
N PRO A 266 11.59 24.69 7.04
CA PRO A 266 12.91 24.07 7.02
C PRO A 266 12.77 22.56 7.21
N VAL A 267 13.31 21.80 6.25
CA VAL A 267 13.30 20.34 6.30
C VAL A 267 14.27 19.90 7.39
N ARG A 268 13.74 19.39 8.50
CA ARG A 268 14.55 18.68 9.50
C ARG A 268 15.01 17.37 8.87
N ARG A 269 16.32 17.21 8.68
CA ARG A 269 16.93 15.95 8.28
C ARG A 269 17.34 15.20 9.53
N PRO A 270 16.57 14.20 10.00
CA PRO A 270 16.99 13.38 11.12
C PRO A 270 18.24 12.57 10.74
N PRO A 271 18.95 11.99 11.72
CA PRO A 271 20.02 11.04 11.44
C PRO A 271 19.53 9.89 10.56
N ARG A 272 20.38 9.50 9.60
CA ARG A 272 20.11 8.39 8.68
C ARG A 272 19.88 7.11 9.49
N LEU A 273 18.76 6.43 9.22
CA LEU A 273 18.50 5.13 9.81
C LEU A 273 19.47 4.08 9.24
N PRO A 274 20.14 3.30 10.10
CA PRO A 274 20.89 2.14 9.65
C PRO A 274 19.94 1.08 9.09
N ASP A 275 20.45 0.18 8.26
CA ASP A 275 19.63 -0.77 7.49
C ASP A 275 18.80 -1.71 8.38
N HIS A 276 19.29 -2.11 9.55
CA HIS A 276 18.51 -2.88 10.53
C HIS A 276 17.29 -2.12 11.06
N GLY A 277 17.37 -0.79 11.15
CA GLY A 277 16.28 0.08 11.65
C GLY A 277 15.28 0.50 10.58
N LEU A 278 15.49 0.12 9.31
CA LEU A 278 14.53 0.39 8.25
C LEU A 278 13.32 -0.56 8.33
N PRO A 279 12.09 -0.12 8.06
CA PRO A 279 10.94 -1.02 7.95
C PRO A 279 10.95 -1.78 6.62
N VAL A 280 10.09 -2.79 6.43
CA VAL A 280 9.78 -3.25 5.06
C VAL A 280 8.99 -2.14 4.36
N TYR A 281 9.33 -1.86 3.11
CA TYR A 281 8.69 -0.85 2.28
C TYR A 281 8.10 -1.53 1.05
N THR A 282 6.79 -1.39 0.84
CA THR A 282 6.14 -1.90 -0.37
C THR A 282 6.10 -0.82 -1.44
N VAL A 283 6.48 -1.15 -2.67
CA VAL A 283 6.27 -0.32 -3.86
C VAL A 283 5.19 -0.99 -4.70
N ILE A 284 4.12 -0.27 -5.02
CA ILE A 284 3.04 -0.76 -5.89
C ILE A 284 3.01 0.08 -7.16
N ALA A 285 3.12 -0.56 -8.31
CA ALA A 285 2.91 0.08 -9.61
C ALA A 285 1.78 -0.62 -10.38
N ALA A 286 0.81 0.15 -10.85
CA ALA A 286 -0.30 -0.37 -11.65
C ALA A 286 -0.05 0.00 -13.12
N LEU A 287 0.16 -1.02 -13.96
CA LEU A 287 0.50 -0.86 -15.37
C LEU A 287 -0.68 -1.34 -16.23
N TYR A 288 -0.97 -0.60 -17.30
CA TYR A 288 -1.96 -1.00 -18.29
C TYR A 288 -1.58 -0.47 -19.67
N ARG A 289 -1.16 -1.39 -20.55
CA ARG A 289 -0.61 -1.12 -21.88
C ARG A 289 0.70 -0.33 -21.83
N GLU A 290 1.57 -0.69 -20.90
CA GLU A 290 2.80 0.03 -20.56
C GLU A 290 4.07 -0.83 -20.79
N ALA A 291 4.03 -1.71 -21.79
CA ALA A 291 5.09 -2.66 -22.05
C ALA A 291 6.47 -2.02 -22.28
N SER A 292 6.51 -0.84 -22.89
CA SER A 292 7.72 -0.06 -23.14
C SER A 292 8.34 0.54 -21.88
N SER A 293 7.54 0.76 -20.85
CA SER A 293 7.92 1.46 -19.61
C SER A 293 8.45 0.49 -18.53
N VAL A 294 8.18 -0.81 -18.69
CA VAL A 294 8.54 -1.87 -17.72
C VAL A 294 10.04 -1.90 -17.39
N ALA A 295 10.90 -1.84 -18.40
CA ALA A 295 12.35 -1.97 -18.19
C ALA A 295 12.92 -0.75 -17.44
N SER A 296 12.52 0.46 -17.82
CA SER A 296 12.96 1.70 -17.15
C SER A 296 12.44 1.79 -15.73
N LEU A 297 11.17 1.41 -15.49
CA LEU A 297 10.59 1.40 -14.15
C LEU A 297 11.37 0.47 -13.22
N LEU A 298 11.61 -0.78 -13.64
CA LEU A 298 12.35 -1.71 -12.78
C LEU A 298 13.79 -1.28 -12.58
N GLN A 299 14.45 -0.71 -13.59
CA GLN A 299 15.78 -0.13 -13.40
C GLN A 299 15.79 0.99 -12.36
N ALA A 300 14.79 1.86 -12.35
CA ALA A 300 14.67 2.92 -11.36
C ALA A 300 14.38 2.37 -9.95
N ILE A 301 13.54 1.34 -9.83
CA ILE A 301 13.28 0.64 -8.57
C ILE A 301 14.55 -0.06 -8.05
N GLU A 302 15.34 -0.68 -8.92
CA GLU A 302 16.62 -1.31 -8.58
C GLU A 302 17.68 -0.29 -8.09
N ALA A 303 17.56 0.96 -8.52
CA ALA A 303 18.45 2.05 -8.13
C ALA A 303 18.09 2.68 -6.77
N LEU A 304 16.98 2.29 -6.15
CA LEU A 304 16.59 2.78 -4.83
C LEU A 304 17.64 2.38 -3.77
N ASP A 305 18.07 3.35 -2.96
CA ASP A 305 18.92 3.16 -1.79
C ASP A 305 18.08 2.56 -0.65
N TYR A 306 17.76 1.28 -0.80
CA TYR A 306 17.02 0.48 0.16
C TYR A 306 17.49 -0.99 0.14
N PRO A 307 17.61 -1.67 1.28
CA PRO A 307 17.95 -3.10 1.30
C PRO A 307 16.92 -3.92 0.52
N ARG A 308 17.37 -4.74 -0.44
CA ARG A 308 16.51 -5.62 -1.26
C ARG A 308 15.65 -6.55 -0.41
N GLU A 309 16.14 -6.95 0.75
CA GLU A 309 15.43 -7.81 1.70
C GLU A 309 14.23 -7.11 2.36
N LYS A 310 14.27 -5.77 2.42
CA LYS A 310 13.21 -4.92 2.97
C LYS A 310 12.40 -4.20 1.90
N LEU A 311 12.72 -4.39 0.62
CA LEU A 311 11.94 -3.87 -0.48
C LEU A 311 10.95 -4.93 -0.97
N ASP A 312 9.68 -4.55 -1.09
CA ASP A 312 8.59 -5.40 -1.54
C ASP A 312 7.92 -4.78 -2.75
N VAL A 313 8.23 -5.25 -3.95
CA VAL A 313 7.73 -4.64 -5.18
C VAL A 313 6.54 -5.44 -5.71
N ILE A 314 5.43 -4.77 -5.97
CA ILE A 314 4.21 -5.35 -6.52
C ILE A 314 3.85 -4.61 -7.81
N ILE A 315 3.95 -5.30 -8.94
CA ILE A 315 3.50 -4.82 -10.24
C ILE A 315 2.14 -5.43 -10.53
N VAL A 316 1.13 -4.58 -10.74
CA VAL A 316 -0.24 -5.01 -11.00
C VAL A 316 -0.57 -4.73 -12.45
N ILE A 317 -1.05 -5.74 -13.17
CA ILE A 317 -1.49 -5.60 -14.56
C ILE A 317 -2.89 -6.19 -14.72
N GLU A 318 -3.64 -5.70 -15.70
CA GLU A 318 -4.93 -6.29 -16.05
C GLU A 318 -4.73 -7.62 -16.82
N LEU A 319 -5.69 -8.52 -16.70
CA LEU A 319 -5.58 -9.90 -17.22
C LEU A 319 -5.34 -9.97 -18.74
N ASP A 320 -5.87 -8.99 -19.48
CA ASP A 320 -5.81 -8.89 -20.94
C ASP A 320 -4.59 -8.11 -21.47
N ASP A 321 -3.75 -7.56 -20.59
CA ASP A 321 -2.53 -6.85 -20.97
C ASP A 321 -1.37 -7.82 -21.23
N LEU A 322 -1.50 -8.56 -22.33
CA LEU A 322 -0.53 -9.60 -22.73
C LEU A 322 0.84 -9.01 -23.07
N GLU A 323 0.90 -7.80 -23.60
CA GLU A 323 2.14 -7.16 -24.02
C GLU A 323 3.01 -6.77 -22.83
N THR A 324 2.41 -6.08 -21.84
CA THR A 324 3.12 -5.74 -20.59
C THR A 324 3.51 -6.99 -19.82
N ARG A 325 2.65 -8.02 -19.81
CA ARG A 325 2.96 -9.31 -19.19
C ARG A 325 4.16 -9.99 -19.85
N ALA A 326 4.24 -9.95 -21.18
CA ALA A 326 5.39 -10.48 -21.92
C ALA A 326 6.66 -9.67 -21.64
N ALA A 327 6.55 -8.34 -21.52
CA ALA A 327 7.68 -7.48 -21.13
C ALA A 327 8.23 -7.83 -19.74
N LEU A 328 7.35 -8.02 -18.75
CA LEU A 328 7.74 -8.45 -17.40
C LEU A 328 8.37 -9.85 -17.41
N ALA A 329 7.81 -10.79 -18.16
CA ALA A 329 8.34 -12.15 -18.25
C ALA A 329 9.76 -12.21 -18.85
N ARG A 330 10.09 -11.31 -19.79
CA ARG A 330 11.42 -11.23 -20.41
C ARG A 330 12.52 -10.81 -19.45
N LEU A 331 12.20 -10.12 -18.34
CA LEU A 331 13.18 -9.71 -17.34
C LEU A 331 13.65 -10.85 -16.43
N GLY A 332 12.98 -12.01 -16.49
CA GLY A 332 13.31 -13.16 -15.66
C GLY A 332 12.86 -13.02 -14.20
N PRO A 333 13.15 -14.03 -13.36
CA PRO A 333 12.72 -14.04 -11.97
C PRO A 333 13.51 -13.03 -11.13
N MET A 334 12.79 -12.11 -10.49
CA MET A 334 13.33 -11.18 -9.50
C MET A 334 12.69 -11.48 -8.14
N PRO A 335 13.43 -11.98 -7.14
CA PRO A 335 12.85 -12.46 -5.88
C PRO A 335 12.00 -11.42 -5.10
N HIS A 336 12.31 -10.14 -5.24
CA HIS A 336 11.60 -9.01 -4.61
C HIS A 336 10.51 -8.37 -5.46
N VAL A 337 10.33 -8.80 -6.70
CA VAL A 337 9.26 -8.32 -7.58
C VAL A 337 8.17 -9.37 -7.71
N GLN A 338 6.95 -8.97 -7.39
CA GLN A 338 5.76 -9.78 -7.53
C GLN A 338 4.88 -9.19 -8.62
N VAL A 339 4.51 -10.00 -9.61
CA VAL A 339 3.51 -9.62 -10.62
C VAL A 339 2.14 -10.15 -10.21
N LEU A 340 1.15 -9.27 -10.17
CA LEU A 340 -0.24 -9.57 -9.88
C LEU A 340 -1.13 -9.29 -11.08
N LEU A 341 -2.00 -10.26 -11.38
CA LEU A 341 -3.07 -10.07 -12.35
C LEU A 341 -4.30 -9.57 -11.59
N ALA A 342 -4.73 -8.34 -11.90
CA ALA A 342 -5.96 -7.81 -11.34
C ALA A 342 -7.15 -8.65 -11.84
N PRO A 343 -8.06 -9.08 -10.95
CA PRO A 343 -9.30 -9.74 -11.35
C PRO A 343 -10.08 -8.87 -12.35
N ALA A 344 -10.75 -9.53 -13.29
CA ALA A 344 -11.53 -8.90 -14.37
C ALA A 344 -12.80 -8.16 -13.87
N GLU A 345 -13.00 -8.07 -12.57
CA GLU A 345 -14.05 -7.29 -11.93
C GLU A 345 -13.91 -5.80 -12.28
N GLY A 346 -14.99 -5.19 -12.75
CA GLY A 346 -15.05 -3.77 -13.08
C GLY A 346 -15.15 -2.88 -11.83
N PRO A 347 -14.79 -1.58 -11.93
CA PRO A 347 -14.29 -0.89 -13.12
C PRO A 347 -12.77 -1.03 -13.28
N ARG A 348 -12.29 -1.07 -14.54
CA ARG A 348 -10.85 -1.06 -14.86
C ARG A 348 -10.27 0.33 -14.60
N THR A 349 -9.61 0.49 -13.45
CA THR A 349 -9.06 1.78 -13.01
C THR A 349 -7.82 1.56 -12.16
N LYS A 350 -6.91 2.55 -12.14
CA LYS A 350 -5.72 2.54 -11.26
C LYS A 350 -6.10 2.32 -9.78
N PRO A 351 -7.08 3.03 -9.18
CA PRO A 351 -7.50 2.77 -7.80
C PRO A 351 -7.95 1.32 -7.54
N LYS A 352 -8.70 0.68 -8.47
CA LYS A 352 -9.05 -0.74 -8.34
C LYS A 352 -7.79 -1.61 -8.30
N ALA A 353 -6.88 -1.42 -9.26
CA ALA A 353 -5.66 -2.21 -9.36
C ALA A 353 -4.78 -2.08 -8.10
N LEU A 354 -4.61 -0.86 -7.58
CA LEU A 354 -3.89 -0.61 -6.33
C LEU A 354 -4.58 -1.28 -5.13
N ASN A 355 -5.91 -1.19 -5.04
CA ASN A 355 -6.67 -1.85 -3.98
C ASN A 355 -6.62 -3.38 -4.07
N CYS A 356 -6.50 -3.96 -5.27
CA CYS A 356 -6.29 -5.40 -5.45
C CYS A 356 -4.91 -5.83 -4.93
N ALA A 357 -3.91 -4.96 -5.02
CA ALA A 357 -2.52 -5.25 -4.63
C ALA A 357 -2.25 -5.05 -3.15
N LEU A 358 -2.94 -4.09 -2.53
CA LEU A 358 -2.73 -3.71 -1.14
C LEU A 358 -2.82 -4.88 -0.13
N PRO A 359 -3.70 -5.89 -0.29
CA PRO A 359 -3.69 -7.09 0.55
C PRO A 359 -2.40 -7.91 0.49
N PHE A 360 -1.60 -7.79 -0.57
CA PHE A 360 -0.37 -8.54 -0.76
C PHE A 360 0.88 -7.76 -0.32
N ALA A 361 0.71 -6.48 0.04
CA ALA A 361 1.74 -5.61 0.57
C ALA A 361 2.19 -6.07 1.95
N ARG A 362 3.51 -6.18 2.15
CA ARG A 362 4.11 -6.58 3.44
C ARG A 362 4.61 -5.37 4.24
N GLY A 363 4.86 -4.27 3.57
CA GLY A 363 5.51 -3.10 4.11
C GLY A 363 4.73 -2.41 5.22
N GLY A 364 5.48 -1.80 6.14
CA GLY A 364 4.93 -0.85 7.12
C GLY A 364 4.62 0.49 6.46
N PHE A 365 5.10 0.68 5.24
CA PHE A 365 4.89 1.83 4.37
C PHE A 365 4.69 1.33 2.94
N THR A 366 3.91 2.08 2.17
CA THR A 366 3.59 1.75 0.78
C THR A 366 3.83 2.97 -0.11
N ALA A 367 4.58 2.83 -1.19
CA ALA A 367 4.72 3.81 -2.25
C ALA A 367 3.86 3.41 -3.44
N VAL A 368 3.24 4.37 -4.09
CA VAL A 368 2.55 4.19 -5.37
C VAL A 368 3.36 4.87 -6.45
N PHE A 369 3.75 4.10 -7.47
CA PHE A 369 4.43 4.60 -8.67
C PHE A 369 3.60 4.34 -9.92
N ASP A 370 3.81 5.17 -10.93
CA ASP A 370 3.33 5.02 -12.29
C ASP A 370 4.37 4.31 -13.16
N ALA A 371 4.00 3.96 -14.38
CA ALA A 371 4.84 3.15 -15.26
C ALA A 371 6.09 3.91 -15.73
N GLU A 372 5.97 5.22 -15.87
CA GLU A 372 6.99 6.16 -16.31
C GLU A 372 7.83 6.74 -15.17
N ASP A 373 7.50 6.43 -13.91
CA ASP A 373 8.17 7.03 -12.76
C ASP A 373 9.64 6.61 -12.67
N ARG A 374 10.48 7.62 -12.41
CA ARG A 374 11.92 7.47 -12.16
C ARG A 374 12.23 8.06 -10.77
N PRO A 375 11.89 7.36 -9.67
CA PRO A 375 12.13 7.87 -8.32
C PRO A 375 13.63 8.10 -8.07
N GLU A 376 13.96 9.17 -7.36
CA GLU A 376 15.33 9.38 -6.88
C GLU A 376 15.77 8.22 -5.96
N PRO A 377 17.05 7.80 -5.99
CA PRO A 377 17.55 6.70 -5.17
C PRO A 377 17.19 6.82 -3.67
N GLY A 378 17.25 8.03 -3.12
CA GLY A 378 16.97 8.29 -1.71
C GLY A 378 15.50 8.47 -1.34
N GLN A 379 14.56 8.41 -2.29
CA GLN A 379 13.18 8.85 -2.11
C GLN A 379 12.45 8.12 -0.97
N LEU A 380 12.60 6.79 -0.86
CA LEU A 380 11.97 6.01 0.21
C LEU A 380 12.46 6.43 1.60
N ARG A 381 13.77 6.66 1.75
CA ARG A 381 14.36 7.12 3.01
C ARG A 381 13.90 8.54 3.36
N ALA A 382 13.83 9.43 2.37
CA ALA A 382 13.32 10.79 2.56
C ALA A 382 11.84 10.79 3.02
N ALA A 383 11.01 9.92 2.45
CA ALA A 383 9.63 9.74 2.88
C ALA A 383 9.53 9.23 4.33
N LEU A 384 10.37 8.26 4.72
CA LEU A 384 10.45 7.79 6.12
C LEU A 384 10.85 8.91 7.07
N ASP A 385 11.80 9.75 6.70
CA ASP A 385 12.21 10.89 7.51
C ASP A 385 11.09 11.92 7.66
N ALA A 386 10.30 12.17 6.61
CA ALA A 386 9.09 12.98 6.70
C ALA A 386 8.06 12.39 7.68
N PHE A 387 7.79 11.08 7.61
CA PHE A 387 6.90 10.40 8.57
C PHE A 387 7.40 10.45 10.01
N ARG A 388 8.71 10.38 10.22
CA ARG A 388 9.33 10.41 11.56
C ARG A 388 9.30 11.81 12.16
N THR A 389 9.52 12.84 11.34
CA THR A 389 9.62 14.24 11.80
C THR A 389 8.27 14.89 12.04
N GLN A 390 7.25 14.54 11.25
CA GLN A 390 5.91 15.15 11.35
C GLN A 390 4.96 14.40 12.32
N GLY A 391 5.36 13.22 12.79
CA GLY A 391 4.62 12.46 13.81
C GLY A 391 3.65 11.39 13.28
N ALA A 392 2.94 10.75 14.20
CA ALA A 392 2.08 9.60 13.91
C ALA A 392 0.81 9.95 13.12
N ASP A 393 0.38 11.21 13.15
CA ASP A 393 -0.86 11.67 12.52
C ASP A 393 -0.75 11.85 10.99
N ILE A 394 0.47 11.82 10.44
CA ILE A 394 0.66 11.86 8.99
C ILE A 394 0.37 10.49 8.37
N ALA A 395 -0.68 10.45 7.56
CA ALA A 395 -1.09 9.27 6.81
C ALA A 395 -0.39 9.13 5.45
N CYS A 396 -0.05 10.25 4.80
CA CYS A 396 0.54 10.28 3.46
C CYS A 396 1.61 11.38 3.33
N VAL A 397 2.68 11.07 2.62
CA VAL A 397 3.72 11.99 2.16
C VAL A 397 3.71 11.97 0.63
N GLN A 398 3.54 13.15 0.01
CA GLN A 398 3.61 13.34 -1.43
C GLN A 398 5.02 13.80 -1.79
N ALA A 399 5.71 13.07 -2.68
CA ALA A 399 6.94 13.57 -3.29
C ALA A 399 6.62 14.61 -4.38
N SER A 400 7.57 15.50 -4.69
CA SER A 400 7.43 16.40 -5.83
C SER A 400 7.49 15.61 -7.14
N LEU A 401 6.66 15.99 -8.11
CA LEU A 401 6.64 15.39 -9.44
C LEU A 401 7.30 16.34 -10.43
N CYS A 402 8.36 15.87 -11.09
CA CYS A 402 9.15 16.64 -12.04
C CYS A 402 9.02 16.05 -13.45
N ILE A 403 8.96 16.91 -14.46
CA ILE A 403 8.81 16.51 -15.86
C ILE A 403 10.18 16.32 -16.49
N GLU A 404 10.53 15.09 -16.85
CA GLU A 404 11.85 14.75 -17.40
C GLU A 404 12.08 15.35 -18.80
N ASN A 405 11.08 15.28 -19.67
CA ASN A 405 11.18 15.70 -21.07
C ASN A 405 10.99 17.21 -21.27
N GLN A 406 11.32 18.02 -20.25
CA GLN A 406 11.14 19.47 -20.24
C GLN A 406 11.85 20.16 -21.42
N SER A 407 12.93 19.59 -21.95
CA SER A 407 13.69 20.17 -23.07
C SER A 407 13.09 19.88 -24.45
N ASP A 408 12.15 18.95 -24.58
CA ASP A 408 11.77 18.38 -25.87
C ASP A 408 10.90 19.33 -26.71
N SER A 409 10.06 20.13 -26.06
CA SER A 409 9.15 21.05 -26.76
C SER A 409 8.77 22.25 -25.90
N TRP A 410 8.20 23.28 -26.53
CA TRP A 410 7.63 24.42 -25.79
C TRP A 410 6.49 23.99 -24.86
N LEU A 411 5.65 23.04 -25.30
CA LEU A 411 4.58 22.50 -24.47
C LEU A 411 5.14 21.76 -23.24
N SER A 412 6.16 20.93 -23.42
CA SER A 412 6.82 20.22 -22.31
C SER A 412 7.45 21.19 -21.31
N ARG A 413 8.04 22.30 -21.78
CA ARG A 413 8.55 23.38 -20.89
C ARG A 413 7.44 24.03 -20.07
N MET A 414 6.30 24.33 -20.68
CA MET A 414 5.16 24.90 -19.95
C MET A 414 4.62 23.92 -18.91
N PHE A 415 4.51 22.64 -19.28
CA PHE A 415 4.06 21.59 -18.38
C PHE A 415 5.01 21.41 -17.19
N ALA A 416 6.33 21.43 -17.45
CA ALA A 416 7.35 21.41 -16.40
C ALA A 416 7.25 22.61 -15.45
N ALA A 417 7.05 23.82 -15.99
CA ALA A 417 6.88 25.03 -15.18
C ALA A 417 5.60 24.97 -14.33
N GLU A 418 4.49 24.45 -14.87
CA GLU A 418 3.24 24.27 -14.13
C GLU A 418 3.40 23.27 -12.98
N TYR A 419 4.07 22.13 -13.24
CA TYR A 419 4.34 21.12 -12.21
C TYR A 419 5.28 21.63 -11.12
N ALA A 420 6.37 22.33 -11.48
CA ALA A 420 7.25 22.95 -10.50
C ALA A 420 6.50 23.99 -9.64
N GLY A 421 5.68 24.84 -10.26
CA GLY A 421 4.82 25.78 -9.53
C GLY A 421 3.82 25.09 -8.60
N GLN A 422 3.28 23.94 -9.00
CA GLN A 422 2.34 23.18 -8.19
C GLN A 422 3.05 22.46 -7.03
N PHE A 423 4.06 21.63 -7.31
CA PHE A 423 4.66 20.71 -6.34
C PHE A 423 5.78 21.33 -5.50
N ASP A 424 6.56 22.28 -6.03
CA ASP A 424 7.70 22.86 -5.32
C ASP A 424 7.36 24.20 -4.65
N VAL A 425 6.25 24.84 -5.04
CA VAL A 425 5.85 26.16 -4.53
C VAL A 425 4.49 26.12 -3.85
N PHE A 426 3.41 25.82 -4.60
CA PHE A 426 2.05 25.92 -4.07
C PHE A 426 1.75 24.88 -2.98
N LEU A 427 2.05 23.59 -3.21
CA LEU A 427 1.75 22.53 -2.25
C LEU A 427 2.54 22.64 -0.94
N PRO A 428 3.85 22.95 -0.91
CA PRO A 428 4.58 23.19 0.32
C PRO A 428 4.01 24.37 1.13
N GLY A 429 3.61 25.44 0.43
CA GLY A 429 2.92 26.58 1.03
C GLY A 429 1.57 26.18 1.63
N LEU A 430 0.77 25.42 0.88
CA LEU A 430 -0.52 24.90 1.34
C LEU A 430 -0.37 23.97 2.55
N ALA A 431 0.67 23.13 2.57
CA ALA A 431 1.01 22.26 3.69
C ALA A 431 1.34 23.05 4.96
N SER A 432 1.87 24.28 4.80
CA SER A 432 2.15 25.17 5.92
C SER A 432 0.90 25.67 6.64
N PHE A 433 -0.25 25.69 5.95
CA PHE A 433 -1.55 26.04 6.52
C PHE A 433 -2.26 24.86 7.21
N GLY A 434 -1.73 23.64 7.10
CA GLY A 434 -2.34 22.44 7.70
C GLY A 434 -3.68 22.04 7.08
N VAL A 435 -3.95 22.46 5.84
CA VAL A 435 -5.15 22.09 5.09
C VAL A 435 -4.91 20.81 4.26
N PRO A 436 -5.98 20.11 3.82
CA PRO A 436 -5.83 18.92 2.98
C PRO A 436 -5.05 19.19 1.70
N LEU A 437 -4.09 18.33 1.38
CA LEU A 437 -3.31 18.41 0.16
C LEU A 437 -3.93 17.51 -0.92
N PRO A 438 -4.16 18.02 -2.15
CA PRO A 438 -4.50 17.16 -3.27
C PRO A 438 -3.29 16.28 -3.59
N LEU A 439 -3.50 14.97 -3.63
CA LEU A 439 -2.46 14.01 -3.99
C LEU A 439 -2.29 14.00 -5.52
N GLY A 440 -1.04 13.93 -5.98
CA GLY A 440 -0.67 13.88 -7.40
C GLY A 440 -0.97 12.54 -8.07
N GLY A 441 -1.35 11.51 -7.31
CA GLY A 441 -1.69 10.19 -7.82
C GLY A 441 -0.50 9.27 -8.06
N SER A 442 0.73 9.82 -8.02
CA SER A 442 1.98 9.06 -8.02
C SER A 442 3.02 9.64 -7.07
N SER A 443 4.07 8.85 -6.82
CA SER A 443 5.07 9.08 -5.76
C SER A 443 4.40 9.45 -4.42
N ASN A 444 3.31 8.74 -4.13
CA ASN A 444 2.57 8.82 -2.89
C ASN A 444 3.08 7.77 -1.93
N HIS A 445 3.54 8.20 -0.76
CA HIS A 445 4.00 7.33 0.30
C HIS A 445 2.95 7.32 1.39
N PHE A 446 2.43 6.14 1.74
CA PHE A 446 1.44 5.94 2.77
C PHE A 446 2.05 5.20 3.95
N ARG A 447 1.66 5.59 5.16
CA ARG A 447 1.85 4.74 6.34
C ARG A 447 0.93 3.52 6.18
N GLY A 448 1.45 2.34 6.50
CA GLY A 448 0.79 1.06 6.26
C GLY A 448 -0.68 1.08 6.65
N ILE A 449 -1.54 0.92 5.63
CA ILE A 449 -2.99 0.93 5.76
C ILE A 449 -3.37 -0.44 6.33
N ARG A 450 -3.68 -0.49 7.63
CA ARG A 450 -4.15 -1.69 8.33
C ARG A 450 -5.66 -1.84 8.22
#